data_AF-W0QEA6-F1
#
_entry.id   AF-W0QEA6-F1
#
_cell.length_a   1.000
_cell.length_b   1.000
_cell.length_c   1.000
_cell.angle_alpha   90.00
_cell.angle_beta   90.00
_cell.angle_gamma   90.00
#
_symmetry.space_group_name_H-M   'P 1'
#
loop_
_entity.id
_entity.type
_entity.pdbx_description
1 polymer ?
#
loop_
_entity_poly.entity_id
_entity_poly.type
_entity_poly.pdbx_seq_one_letter_code
_entity_poly.pdbx_strand_id
1 'polypeptide(L)' 'MNLPKNKAKWIKIAVILIYLLSPVDILPEAILGPLGLVDDAAALMLLIKTILAK' A
#
# COMPACT_ATOMS: atom_id res chain seq x y z
N MET A 1 16.02 -12.22 5.24
CA MET A 1 16.40 -10.93 5.87
C MET A 1 15.40 -10.63 6.99
N ASN A 2 15.74 -10.96 8.23
CA ASN A 2 14.82 -10.86 9.37
C ASN A 2 14.90 -9.43 9.93
N LEU A 3 14.07 -8.52 9.39
CA LEU A 3 14.03 -7.16 9.90
C LEU A 3 13.42 -7.17 11.31
N PRO A 4 13.97 -6.40 12.27
CA PRO A 4 13.36 -6.26 13.58
C PRO A 4 11.91 -5.80 13.39
N LYS A 5 10.95 -6.47 14.06
CA LYS A 5 9.50 -6.35 13.83
C LYS A 5 9.02 -4.90 13.71
N ASN A 6 9.62 -3.98 14.47
CA ASN A 6 9.31 -2.56 14.42
C ASN A 6 9.78 -1.89 13.12
N LYS A 7 11.02 -2.14 12.65
CA LYS A 7 11.50 -1.57 11.37
C LYS A 7 10.75 -2.15 10.17
N ALA A 8 10.43 -3.45 10.19
CA ALA A 8 9.64 -4.07 9.13
C ALA A 8 8.24 -3.42 8.98
N LYS A 9 7.61 -3.07 10.10
CA LYS A 9 6.32 -2.36 10.12
C LYS A 9 6.43 -0.98 9.48
N TRP A 10 7.43 -0.19 9.87
CA TRP A 10 7.66 1.15 9.30
C TRP A 10 7.99 1.12 7.80
N ILE A 11 8.76 0.13 7.34
CA ILE A 11 9.06 -0.02 5.91
C ILE A 11 7.81 -0.38 5.12
N LYS A 12 6.96 -1.27 5.62
CA LYS A 12 5.67 -1.58 4.97
C LYS A 12 4.78 -0.36 4.84
N ILE A 13 4.68 0.44 5.90
CA ILE A 13 3.92 1.70 5.89
C ILE A 13 4.50 2.69 4.87
N ALA A 14 5.83 2.85 4.83
CA ALA A 14 6.50 3.73 3.87
C ALA A 14 6.25 3.30 2.42
N VAL A 15 6.32 1.99 2.11
CA VAL A 15 6.06 1.47 0.76
C VAL A 15 4.61 1.72 0.34
N ILE A 16 3.63 1.48 1.22
CA ILE A 16 2.21 1.72 0.92
C ILE A 16 1.92 3.22 0.72
N LEU A 17 2.55 4.10 1.51
CA LEU A 17 2.41 5.55 1.33
C LEU A 17 3.03 6.03 0.03
N ILE A 18 4.19 5.49 -0.35
CA ILE A 18 4.82 5.81 -1.65
C ILE A 18 3.92 5.33 -2.79
N TYR A 19 3.29 4.16 -2.66
CA TYR A 19 2.32 3.67 -3.65
C TYR A 19 1.11 4.60 -3.79
N LEU A 20 0.45 4.95 -2.69
CA LEU A 20 -0.73 5.85 -2.67
C LEU A 20 -0.43 7.29 -3.12
N LEU A 21 0.79 7.78 -2.89
CA LEU A 21 1.18 9.17 -3.21
C LEU A 21 1.94 9.30 -4.53
N SER A 22 2.35 8.19 -5.14
CA SER A 22 3.08 8.19 -6.39
C SER A 22 2.07 8.22 -7.54
N PRO A 23 2.04 9.27 -8.38
CA PRO A 23 1.22 9.32 -9.59
C PRO A 23 1.76 8.41 -10.71
N VAL A 24 2.68 7.49 -10.38
CA VAL A 24 3.26 6.51 -11.29
C VAL A 24 2.39 5.26 -11.26
N ASP A 25 1.11 5.42 -11.61
CA ASP A 25 0.30 4.30 -12.03
C ASP A 25 0.75 3.91 -13.44
N ILE A 26 1.59 2.88 -13.51
CA ILE A 26 2.12 2.32 -14.77
C ILE A 26 0.97 1.76 -15.63
N LEU A 27 -0.16 1.45 -15.00
CA LEU A 27 -1.37 1.01 -15.66
C LEU A 27 -2.30 2.21 -15.87
N PRO A 28 -2.75 2.45 -17.10
CA PRO A 28 -3.74 3.50 -17.34
C PRO A 28 -4.98 3.18 -16.49
N GLU A 29 -5.24 4.03 -15.49
CA GLU A 29 -6.43 3.99 -14.65
C GLU A 29 -7.72 4.02 -15.48
N ALA A 30 -7.65 4.49 -16.74
CA ALA A 30 -8.73 4.42 -17.71
C ALA A 30 -9.02 3.00 -18.27
N ILE A 31 -8.06 2.07 -18.24
CA ILE A 31 -8.22 0.67 -18.64
C ILE A 31 -8.58 -0.20 -17.42
N LEU A 32 -8.00 0.09 -16.26
CA LEU A 32 -8.28 -0.64 -15.03
C LEU A 32 -9.49 -0.12 -14.26
N GLY A 33 -9.91 1.13 -14.45
CA GLY A 33 -11.11 1.77 -13.90
C GLY A 33 -11.58 1.25 -12.53
N PRO A 34 -12.47 0.23 -12.48
CA PRO A 34 -12.93 -0.36 -11.22
C PRO A 34 -11.85 -1.12 -10.42
N LEU A 35 -10.88 -1.74 -11.09
CA LEU A 35 -9.81 -2.52 -10.48
C LEU A 35 -8.77 -1.65 -9.77
N GLY A 36 -8.50 -0.44 -10.26
CA GLY A 36 -7.65 0.53 -9.56
C GLY A 36 -8.24 0.93 -8.22
N LEU A 37 -9.55 1.21 -8.18
CA LEU A 37 -10.27 1.51 -6.93
C LEU A 37 -10.29 0.35 -5.93
N VAL A 38 -10.39 -0.89 -6.43
CA VAL A 38 -10.32 -2.10 -5.59
C VAL A 38 -8.90 -2.29 -5.03
N ASP A 39 -7.87 -2.03 -5.84
CA ASP A 39 -6.49 -2.12 -5.42
C ASP A 39 -6.12 -1.04 -4.37
N ASP A 40 -6.56 0.21 -4.57
CA ASP A 40 -6.47 1.28 -3.58
C ASP A 40 -7.15 0.90 -2.25
N ALA A 41 -8.37 0.35 -2.31
CA ALA A 41 -9.08 -0.11 -1.12
C ALA A 41 -8.34 -1.25 -0.41
N ALA A 42 -7.74 -2.17 -1.17
CA ALA A 42 -6.91 -3.24 -0.63
C ALA A 42 -5.63 -2.69 0.04
N ALA A 43 -4.94 -1.73 -0.59
CA ALA A 43 -3.77 -1.07 -0.06
C ALA A 43 -4.10 -0.32 1.26
N LEU A 44 -5.23 0.38 1.30
CA LEU A 44 -5.74 1.06 2.49
C LEU A 44 -6.05 0.08 3.62
N MET A 45 -6.70 -1.04 3.32
CA MET A 45 -7.00 -2.10 4.28
C MET A 45 -5.72 -2.72 4.84
N LEU A 46 -4.71 -2.93 3.99
CA LEU A 46 -3.41 -3.47 4.36
C LEU A 46 -2.63 -2.50 5.25
N LEU A 47 -2.72 -1.20 4.97
CA LEU A 47 -2.16 -0.14 5.82
C LEU A 47 -2.81 -0.13 7.20
N ILE A 48 -4.15 -0.10 7.26
CA ILE A 48 -4.90 -0.13 8.53
C ILE A 48 -4.54 -1.37 9.32
N LYS A 49 -4.56 -2.55 8.70
CA LYS A 49 -4.19 -3.80 9.36
C LYS A 49 -2.75 -3.78 9.88
N THR A 50 -1.83 -3.18 9.14
CA THR A 50 -0.42 -3.06 9.55
C THR A 50 -0.25 -2.10 10.72
N ILE A 51 -0.99 -0.99 10.75
CA ILE A 51 -0.98 -0.03 11.86
C ILE A 51 -1.64 -0.64 13.11
N LEU A 52 -2.83 -1.23 12.95
CA LEU A 52 -3.67 -1.77 14.02
C LEU A 52 -3.17 -3.11 14.58
N ALA A 53 -2.47 -3.92 13.77
CA ALA A 53 -1.81 -5.11 14.27
C ALA A 53 -0.71 -4.67 15.25
N LYS A 54 -0.97 -4.95 16.53
CA LYS A 54 -0.08 -4.71 17.66
C LYS A 54 0.98 -5.80 17.75
#